data_AF-A0A7S0F374-F1
#
_entry.id   AF-A0A7S0F374-F1
#
_cell.length_a   1.000
_cell.length_b   1.000
_cell.length_c   1.000
_cell.angle_alpha   90.00
_cell.angle_beta   90.00
_cell.angle_gamma   90.00
#
_symmetry.space_group_name_H-M   'P 1'
#
loop_
_entity.id
_entity.type
_entity.pdbx_description
1 polymer ?
#
loop_
_entity_poly.entity_id
_entity_poly.type
_entity_poly.pdbx_seq_one_letter_code
_entity_poly.pdbx_strand_id
1 'polypeptide(L)'
;HGDTLLPQGFSAMLRTQLRVPEVAVAAFRLTLHPRLPGLWLVEWGTNRRSTRRGLPYGDQGLGMRREAFEALGRFPEQPFLEDLHLVLEARRRGPGAVVTMGASVRSSSRRWEMHGVLGNSVRNQCVLLGYMCGVPIPRIAEWYYGTHGKKKY
;
A
#
# COMPACT_ATOMS: atom_id res chain seq x y z
N HIS A 1 -8.48 -4.83 2.41
CA HIS A 1 -9.29 -5.38 1.29
C HIS A 1 -9.94 -6.67 1.71
N GLY A 2 -11.21 -6.90 1.32
CA GLY A 2 -11.98 -8.11 1.69
C GLY A 2 -11.41 -9.42 1.16
N ASP A 3 -10.54 -9.37 0.16
CA ASP A 3 -9.92 -10.54 -0.48
C ASP A 3 -8.45 -10.76 -0.07
N THR A 4 -8.01 -10.12 1.03
CA THR A 4 -6.62 -10.20 1.50
C THR A 4 -6.54 -11.00 2.80
N LEU A 5 -5.84 -12.13 2.76
CA LEU A 5 -5.54 -12.96 3.91
C LEU A 5 -4.22 -12.53 4.54
N LEU A 6 -4.27 -12.19 5.83
CA LEU A 6 -3.10 -11.88 6.64
C LEU A 6 -2.31 -13.15 6.98
N PRO A 7 -0.98 -13.07 7.15
CA PRO A 7 -0.19 -14.22 7.59
C PRO A 7 -0.60 -14.68 8.99
N GLN A 8 -0.47 -15.97 9.25
CA GLN A 8 -0.68 -16.49 10.61
C GLN A 8 0.28 -15.80 11.59
N GLY A 9 -0.24 -15.36 12.73
CA GLY A 9 0.56 -14.62 13.72
C GLY A 9 0.86 -13.16 13.35
N PHE A 10 0.17 -12.58 12.35
CA PHE A 10 0.38 -11.18 11.91
C PHE A 10 0.41 -10.18 13.08
N SER A 11 -0.43 -10.38 14.09
CA SER A 11 -0.54 -9.45 15.23
C SER A 11 0.72 -9.44 16.10
N ALA A 12 1.34 -10.61 16.30
CA ALA A 12 2.62 -10.71 17.00
C ALA A 12 3.75 -10.08 16.18
N MET A 13 3.78 -10.33 14.86
CA MET A 13 4.78 -9.76 13.96
C MET A 13 4.72 -8.22 13.96
N LEU A 14 3.52 -7.64 13.84
CA LEU A 14 3.31 -6.20 13.91
C LEU A 14 3.74 -5.63 15.25
N ARG A 15 3.33 -6.25 16.36
CA ARG A 15 3.73 -5.80 17.71
C ARG A 15 5.25 -5.81 17.88
N THR A 16 5.94 -6.82 17.37
CA THR A 16 7.40 -6.89 17.45
C THR A 16 8.05 -5.74 16.67
N GLN A 17 7.60 -5.45 15.45
CA GLN A 17 8.18 -4.36 14.65
C GLN A 17 7.85 -2.98 15.22
N LEU A 18 6.63 -2.78 15.70
CA LEU A 18 6.17 -1.50 16.25
C LEU A 18 6.72 -1.17 17.65
N ARG A 19 7.44 -2.11 18.29
CA ARG A 19 8.22 -1.85 19.51
C ARG A 19 9.48 -1.03 19.22
N VAL A 20 9.99 -1.07 18.00
CA VAL A 20 11.14 -0.27 17.57
C VAL A 20 10.71 1.20 17.53
N PRO A 21 11.28 2.10 18.36
CA PRO A 21 10.81 3.48 18.50
C PRO A 21 10.76 4.25 17.18
N GLU A 22 11.71 3.97 16.29
CA GLU A 22 11.85 4.61 14.98
C GLU A 22 10.74 4.22 14.02
N VAL A 23 10.15 3.02 14.17
CA VAL A 23 9.13 2.50 13.24
C VAL A 23 7.79 3.15 13.51
N ALA A 24 7.32 3.96 12.55
CA ALA A 24 6.00 4.56 12.56
C ALA A 24 4.97 3.67 11.84
N VAL A 25 5.37 3.05 10.72
CA VAL A 25 4.52 2.18 9.90
C VAL A 25 5.24 0.87 9.58
N ALA A 26 4.58 -0.25 9.85
CA ALA A 26 5.00 -1.58 9.43
C ALA A 26 4.04 -2.11 8.36
N ALA A 27 4.57 -2.79 7.34
CA ALA A 27 3.79 -3.41 6.28
C ALA A 27 4.26 -4.84 6.02
N PHE A 28 3.43 -5.67 5.41
CA PHE A 28 3.83 -6.99 4.92
C PHE A 28 4.25 -6.94 3.46
N ARG A 29 4.79 -8.04 2.93
CA ARG A 29 4.93 -8.22 1.49
C ARG A 29 3.59 -8.59 0.86
N LEU A 30 3.43 -8.34 -0.43
CA LEU A 30 2.28 -8.78 -1.21
C LEU A 30 2.61 -10.08 -1.94
N THR A 31 1.72 -11.05 -1.87
CA THR A 31 1.71 -12.24 -2.73
C THR A 31 0.32 -12.37 -3.35
N LEU A 32 0.26 -12.57 -4.65
CA LEU A 32 -0.98 -12.66 -5.43
C LEU A 32 -1.34 -14.12 -5.69
N HIS A 33 -2.63 -14.44 -5.57
CA HIS A 33 -3.16 -15.77 -5.84
C HIS A 33 -4.48 -15.71 -6.61
N PRO A 34 -4.71 -16.64 -7.57
CA PRO A 34 -3.78 -17.62 -8.14
C PRO A 34 -2.55 -17.01 -8.86
N ARG A 35 -1.51 -17.83 -9.10
CA ARG A 35 -0.31 -17.42 -9.85
C ARG A 35 -0.64 -17.38 -11.34
N LEU A 36 -0.41 -16.23 -11.98
CA LEU A 36 -0.55 -16.05 -13.42
C LEU A 36 0.78 -15.66 -14.05
N PRO A 37 0.98 -15.90 -15.36
CA PRO A 37 2.15 -15.42 -16.08
C PRO A 37 2.36 -13.91 -15.87
N GLY A 38 3.57 -13.51 -15.50
CA GLY A 38 3.93 -12.10 -15.28
C GLY A 38 3.53 -11.50 -13.92
N LEU A 39 2.67 -12.14 -13.12
CA LEU A 39 2.34 -11.63 -11.77
C LEU A 39 3.53 -11.63 -10.81
N TRP A 40 4.47 -12.56 -10.99
CA TRP A 40 5.70 -12.57 -10.20
C TRP A 40 6.49 -11.27 -10.35
N LEU A 41 6.44 -10.61 -11.51
CA LEU A 41 7.12 -9.33 -11.75
C LEU A 41 6.44 -8.20 -10.98
N VAL A 42 5.11 -8.24 -10.88
CA VAL A 42 4.31 -7.30 -10.09
C VAL A 42 4.57 -7.45 -8.61
N GLU A 43 4.54 -8.69 -8.10
CA GLU A 43 4.88 -8.98 -6.71
C GLU A 43 6.30 -8.52 -6.40
N TRP A 44 7.26 -8.89 -7.26
CA TRP A 44 8.65 -8.51 -7.12
C TRP A 44 8.83 -6.98 -7.13
N GLY A 45 8.22 -6.28 -8.08
CA GLY A 45 8.30 -4.82 -8.20
C GLY A 45 7.67 -4.10 -7.01
N THR A 46 6.49 -4.55 -6.58
CA THR A 46 5.77 -4.00 -5.43
C THR A 46 6.56 -4.23 -4.14
N ASN A 47 7.03 -5.46 -3.91
CA ASN A 47 7.81 -5.80 -2.72
C ASN A 47 9.18 -5.12 -2.70
N ARG A 48 9.85 -4.99 -3.86
CA ARG A 48 11.14 -4.28 -3.97
C ARG A 48 10.98 -2.80 -3.73
N ARG A 49 9.92 -2.18 -4.26
CA ARG A 49 9.61 -0.76 -3.98
C ARG A 49 9.32 -0.56 -2.49
N SER A 50 8.49 -1.42 -1.92
CA SER A 50 8.11 -1.36 -0.51
C SER A 50 9.33 -1.49 0.42
N THR A 51 10.14 -2.52 0.22
CA THR A 51 11.34 -2.78 1.03
C THR A 51 12.46 -1.76 0.85
N ARG A 52 12.71 -1.25 -0.37
CA ARG A 52 13.84 -0.33 -0.64
C ARG A 52 13.50 1.14 -0.51
N ARG A 53 12.28 1.52 -0.85
CA ARG A 53 11.86 2.93 -0.86
C ARG A 53 10.95 3.28 0.32
N GLY A 54 10.55 2.30 1.14
CA GLY A 54 9.61 2.51 2.24
C GLY A 54 8.24 2.96 1.74
N LEU A 55 7.80 2.43 0.58
CA LEU A 55 6.55 2.80 -0.08
C LEU A 55 5.60 1.59 -0.23
N PRO A 56 5.16 0.97 0.88
CA PRO A 56 4.10 -0.02 0.85
C PRO A 56 2.79 0.58 0.35
N TYR A 57 1.99 -0.23 -0.34
CA TYR A 57 0.59 0.07 -0.63
C TYR A 57 -0.32 -0.39 0.51
N GLY A 58 -1.54 0.15 0.58
CA GLY A 58 -2.53 -0.27 1.59
C GLY A 58 -2.90 -1.76 1.52
N ASP A 59 -2.83 -2.36 0.32
CA ASP A 59 -3.08 -3.79 0.12
C ASP A 59 -1.99 -4.71 0.70
N GLN A 60 -0.84 -4.14 1.11
CA GLN A 60 0.22 -4.85 1.80
C GLN A 60 -0.05 -5.06 3.30
N GLY A 61 -1.19 -4.58 3.82
CA GLY A 61 -1.53 -4.68 5.23
C GLY A 61 -0.63 -3.77 6.07
N LEU A 62 -1.06 -2.53 6.26
CA LEU A 62 -0.37 -1.56 7.09
C LEU A 62 -0.72 -1.76 8.57
N GLY A 63 0.26 -1.58 9.44
CA GLY A 63 0.09 -1.53 10.88
C GLY A 63 0.93 -0.41 11.48
N MET A 64 0.37 0.27 12.47
CA MET A 64 0.99 1.42 13.12
C MET A 64 0.55 1.52 14.57
N ARG A 65 1.34 2.22 15.39
CA ARG A 65 0.93 2.60 16.74
C ARG A 65 -0.15 3.68 16.68
N ARG A 66 -1.04 3.72 17.67
CA ARG A 66 -2.09 4.74 17.72
C ARG A 66 -1.49 6.14 17.80
N GLU A 67 -0.46 6.31 18.62
CA GLU A 67 0.25 7.57 18.82
C GLU A 67 0.94 8.01 17.53
N ALA A 68 1.52 7.05 16.79
CA ALA A 68 2.10 7.31 15.48
C ALA A 68 1.03 7.77 14.48
N PHE A 69 -0.10 7.06 14.39
CA PHE A 69 -1.23 7.43 13.53
C PHE A 69 -1.75 8.84 13.80
N GLU A 70 -1.94 9.19 15.09
CA GLU A 70 -2.40 10.52 15.49
C GLU A 70 -1.36 11.59 15.14
N ALA A 71 -0.08 11.35 15.43
CA ALA A 71 1.00 12.27 15.10
C ALA A 71 1.31 12.38 13.59
N LEU A 72 0.81 11.44 12.77
CA LEU A 72 0.90 11.50 11.30
C LEU A 72 -0.27 12.28 10.67
N GLY A 73 -1.18 12.82 11.48
CA GLY A 73 -2.33 13.59 10.99
C GLY A 73 -3.59 12.75 10.74
N ARG A 74 -3.58 11.47 11.15
CA ARG A 74 -4.69 10.52 10.93
C ARG A 74 -5.01 10.33 9.45
N PHE A 75 -6.11 9.65 9.14
CA PHE A 75 -6.58 9.54 7.75
C PHE A 75 -7.13 10.89 7.29
N PRO A 76 -6.66 11.43 6.15
CA PRO A 76 -7.25 12.61 5.55
C PRO A 76 -8.66 12.28 5.03
N GLU A 77 -9.57 13.25 5.05
CA GLU A 77 -10.88 13.17 4.40
C GLU A 77 -10.72 13.23 2.87
N GLN A 78 -10.24 12.15 2.28
CA GLN A 78 -10.07 12.03 0.83
C GLN A 78 -10.61 10.69 0.33
N PRO A 79 -11.20 10.65 -0.88
CA PRO A 79 -11.87 9.47 -1.39
C PRO A 79 -10.90 8.33 -1.80
N PHE A 80 -9.60 8.63 -1.86
CA PHE A 80 -8.58 7.76 -2.42
C PHE A 80 -7.18 8.13 -1.90
N LEU A 81 -6.33 7.13 -1.65
CA LEU A 81 -4.90 7.26 -1.26
C LEU A 81 -4.64 7.73 0.17
N GLU A 82 -5.62 7.56 1.05
CA GLU A 82 -5.52 7.78 2.50
C GLU A 82 -4.34 7.01 3.12
N ASP A 83 -4.14 5.75 2.72
CA ASP A 83 -3.02 4.92 3.18
C ASP A 83 -1.66 5.45 2.70
N LEU A 84 -1.59 5.88 1.43
CA LEU A 84 -0.35 6.38 0.84
C LEU A 84 0.08 7.70 1.48
N HIS A 85 -0.87 8.56 1.85
CA HIS A 85 -0.61 9.78 2.59
C HIS A 85 0.12 9.47 3.90
N LEU A 86 -0.42 8.56 4.72
CA LEU A 86 0.20 8.15 5.99
C LEU A 86 1.61 7.58 5.79
N VAL A 87 1.81 6.75 4.76
CA VAL A 87 3.11 6.18 4.43
C VAL A 87 4.12 7.27 4.06
N LEU A 88 3.70 8.29 3.32
CA LEU A 88 4.57 9.40 2.92
C LEU A 88 4.90 10.32 4.11
N GLU A 89 3.93 10.63 4.97
CA GLU A 89 4.19 11.37 6.21
C GLU A 89 5.12 10.58 7.14
N ALA A 90 4.95 9.26 7.25
CA ALA A 90 5.83 8.41 8.02
C ALA A 90 7.25 8.43 7.46
N ARG A 91 7.43 8.34 6.14
CA ARG A 91 8.75 8.44 5.50
C ARG A 91 9.47 9.75 5.79
N ARG A 92 8.75 10.86 5.95
CA ARG A 92 9.36 12.16 6.28
C ARG A 92 10.01 12.18 7.66
N ARG A 93 9.66 11.26 8.56
CA ARG A 93 10.29 11.13 9.88
C ARG A 93 11.70 10.55 9.83
N GLY A 94 12.11 9.98 8.70
CA GLY A 94 13.48 9.53 8.46
C GLY A 94 13.60 8.06 8.06
N PRO A 95 14.85 7.59 7.87
CA PRO A 95 15.13 6.19 7.58
C PRO A 95 14.61 5.27 8.68
N GLY A 96 14.02 4.13 8.31
CA GLY A 96 13.46 3.17 9.28
C GLY A 96 12.06 3.50 9.79
N ALA A 97 11.52 4.68 9.51
CA ALA A 97 10.15 5.04 9.89
C ALA A 97 9.08 4.17 9.22
N VAL A 98 9.39 3.62 8.05
CA VAL A 98 8.56 2.66 7.34
C VAL A 98 9.34 1.37 7.12
N VAL A 99 8.80 0.25 7.60
CA VAL A 99 9.42 -1.07 7.45
C VAL A 99 8.50 -2.04 6.74
N THR A 100 9.07 -2.89 5.89
CA THR A 100 8.35 -3.98 5.23
C THR A 100 8.88 -5.31 5.72
N MET A 101 8.03 -6.06 6.40
CA MET A 101 8.34 -7.37 6.96
C MET A 101 8.53 -8.42 5.87
N GLY A 102 9.26 -9.49 6.20
CA GLY A 102 9.47 -10.62 5.29
C GLY A 102 8.22 -11.48 5.06
N ALA A 103 7.27 -11.47 6.01
CA ALA A 103 5.99 -12.18 5.87
C ALA A 103 5.09 -11.50 4.84
N SER A 104 4.29 -12.30 4.13
CA SER A 104 3.41 -11.82 3.06
C SER A 104 1.94 -11.93 3.40
N VAL A 105 1.16 -10.94 2.97
CA VAL A 105 -0.29 -11.05 2.82
C VAL A 105 -0.62 -11.69 1.47
N ARG A 106 -1.67 -12.51 1.44
CA ARG A 106 -2.15 -13.15 0.21
C ARG A 106 -3.37 -12.40 -0.29
N SER A 107 -3.30 -11.82 -1.48
CA SER A 107 -4.41 -11.08 -2.09
C SER A 107 -4.85 -11.72 -3.41
N SER A 108 -6.11 -11.57 -3.76
CA SER A 108 -6.65 -12.08 -5.03
C SER A 108 -6.02 -11.42 -6.26
N SER A 109 -5.67 -12.21 -7.27
CA SER A 109 -5.18 -11.75 -8.59
C SER A 109 -6.28 -11.22 -9.51
N ARG A 110 -7.56 -11.28 -9.11
CA ARG A 110 -8.71 -10.96 -9.98
C ARG A 110 -8.61 -9.60 -10.69
N ARG A 111 -8.11 -8.56 -10.00
CA ARG A 111 -7.92 -7.23 -10.63
C ARG A 111 -6.88 -7.25 -11.75
N TRP A 112 -5.87 -8.10 -11.62
CA TRP A 112 -4.80 -8.25 -12.60
C TRP A 112 -5.20 -9.12 -13.78
N GLU A 113 -6.16 -10.04 -13.58
CA GLU A 113 -6.79 -10.80 -14.66
C GLU A 113 -7.59 -9.90 -15.60
N MET A 114 -8.37 -8.96 -15.04
CA MET A 114 -9.25 -8.10 -15.86
C MET A 114 -8.51 -6.98 -16.61
N HIS A 115 -7.43 -6.43 -16.04
CA HIS A 115 -6.74 -5.26 -16.61
C HIS A 115 -5.32 -5.54 -17.11
N GLY A 116 -4.86 -6.79 -16.98
CA GLY A 116 -3.50 -7.19 -17.32
C GLY A 116 -2.43 -6.68 -16.35
N VAL A 117 -1.29 -7.38 -16.37
CA VAL A 117 -0.10 -7.10 -15.54
C VAL A 117 0.45 -5.70 -15.79
N LEU A 118 0.56 -5.31 -17.06
CA LEU A 118 1.13 -4.01 -17.44
C LEU A 118 0.15 -2.86 -17.15
N GLY A 119 -1.13 -3.02 -17.46
CA GLY A 119 -2.14 -1.97 -17.28
C GLY A 119 -2.26 -1.53 -15.81
N ASN A 120 -2.39 -2.49 -14.89
CA ASN A 120 -2.43 -2.17 -13.46
C ASN A 120 -1.10 -1.61 -12.94
N SER A 121 0.04 -2.09 -13.43
CA SER A 121 1.35 -1.58 -13.02
C SER A 121 1.52 -0.12 -13.42
N VAL A 122 1.22 0.23 -14.68
CA VAL A 122 1.28 1.61 -15.18
C VAL A 122 0.32 2.50 -14.40
N ARG A 123 -0.93 2.06 -14.22
CA ARG A 123 -1.92 2.83 -13.45
C ARG A 123 -1.46 3.11 -12.03
N ASN A 124 -0.93 2.11 -11.33
CA ASN A 124 -0.40 2.28 -9.97
C ASN A 124 0.78 3.25 -9.93
N GLN A 125 1.67 3.23 -10.94
CA GLN A 125 2.78 4.17 -11.03
C GLN A 125 2.29 5.59 -11.35
N CYS A 126 1.33 5.76 -12.27
CA CYS A 126 0.73 7.06 -12.58
C CYS A 126 0.05 7.68 -11.35
N VAL A 127 -0.65 6.86 -10.55
CA VAL A 127 -1.26 7.29 -9.29
C VAL A 127 -0.21 7.76 -8.29
N LEU A 128 0.86 6.96 -8.09
CA LEU A 128 1.95 7.31 -7.18
C LEU A 128 2.68 8.59 -7.63
N LEU A 129 3.03 8.68 -8.91
CA LEU A 129 3.70 9.86 -9.48
C LEU A 129 2.81 11.09 -9.43
N GLY A 130 1.53 10.98 -9.80
CA GLY A 130 0.56 12.06 -9.72
C GLY A 130 0.44 12.60 -8.29
N TYR A 131 0.34 11.70 -7.31
CA TYR A 131 0.30 12.10 -5.90
C TYR A 131 1.59 12.81 -5.48
N MET A 132 2.76 12.28 -5.84
CA MET A 132 4.05 12.90 -5.54
C MET A 132 4.26 14.25 -6.23
N CYS A 133 3.66 14.47 -7.39
CA CYS A 133 3.67 15.73 -8.13
C CYS A 133 2.61 16.74 -7.64
N GLY A 134 1.82 16.40 -6.63
CA GLY A 134 0.76 17.28 -6.11
C GLY A 134 -0.48 17.38 -7.00
N VAL A 135 -0.72 16.40 -7.89
CA VAL A 135 -1.96 16.33 -8.66
C VAL A 135 -3.15 16.18 -7.70
N PRO A 136 -4.24 16.93 -7.88
CA PRO A 136 -5.42 16.81 -7.00
C PRO A 136 -5.97 15.39 -6.95
N ILE A 137 -6.27 14.90 -5.74
CA ILE A 137 -6.78 13.55 -5.47
C ILE A 137 -8.01 13.19 -6.30
N PRO A 138 -8.99 14.09 -6.52
CA PRO A 138 -10.13 13.78 -7.39
C PRO A 138 -9.72 13.37 -8.81
N ARG A 139 -8.70 14.01 -9.39
CA ARG A 139 -8.20 13.64 -10.72
C ARG A 139 -7.48 12.29 -10.72
N ILE A 140 -6.73 12.01 -9.67
CA ILE A 140 -6.06 10.71 -9.53
C ILE A 140 -7.11 9.59 -9.37
N ALA A 141 -8.19 9.85 -8.64
CA ALA A 141 -9.32 8.93 -8.51
C ALA A 141 -10.02 8.69 -9.86
N GLU A 142 -10.19 9.73 -10.70
CA GLU A 142 -10.72 9.58 -12.06
C GLU A 142 -9.83 8.69 -12.94
N TRP A 143 -8.50 8.83 -12.88
CA TRP A 143 -7.59 7.94 -13.59
C TRP A 143 -7.71 6.49 -13.11
N TYR A 144 -7.93 6.29 -11.82
CA TYR A 144 -7.96 4.96 -11.21
C TYR A 144 -9.30 4.24 -11.40
N TYR A 145 -10.43 4.91 -11.21
CA TYR A 145 -11.77 4.34 -11.31
C TYR A 145 -12.44 4.54 -12.67
N GLY A 146 -11.89 5.41 -13.53
CA GLY A 146 -12.56 5.89 -14.73
C GLY A 146 -13.66 6.91 -14.39
N THR A 147 -14.07 7.73 -15.36
CA THR A 147 -15.08 8.80 -15.20
C THR A 147 -16.48 8.32 -14.76
N HIS A 148 -16.71 7.01 -14.63
CA HIS A 148 -17.99 6.41 -14.26
C HIS A 148 -17.96 5.63 -12.93
N GLY A 149 -16.82 5.56 -12.24
CA GLY A 149 -16.68 4.82 -10.99
C GLY A 149 -16.93 5.68 -9.75
N LYS A 150 -18.09 6.33 -9.62
CA LYS A 150 -18.51 6.89 -8.32
C LYS A 150 -18.70 5.72 -7.34
N LYS A 151 -17.81 5.59 -6.35
CA LYS A 151 -18.19 4.95 -5.08
C LYS A 151 -19.35 5.76 -4.52
N LYS A 152 -20.58 5.23 -4.62
CA LYS A 152 -21.69 5.70 -3.79
C LYS A 152 -21.29 5.41 -2.34
N TYR A 153 -21.20 6.47 -1.55
CA TYR A 153 -21.13 6.42 -0.10
C TYR A 153 -22.44 5.86 0.46
#